data_AF-A0A3M2CZ86-F1
#
_entry.id   AF-A0A3M2CZ86-F1
#
_cell.length_a   1.000
_cell.length_b   1.000
_cell.length_c   1.000
_cell.angle_alpha   90.00
_cell.angle_beta   90.00
_cell.angle_gamma   90.00
#
_symmetry.space_group_name_H-M   'P 1'
#
loop_
_entity.id
_entity.type
_entity.pdbx_description
1 polymer ?
#
loop_
_entity_poly.entity_id
_entity_poly.type
_entity_poly.pdbx_seq_one_letter_code
_entity_poly.pdbx_strand_id
1 'polypeptide(L)'
;MKKLVLKITEAEFAKICSDLKKDADTVCKFNSVGTREETLLWMLLGILINYLSLSELEIPCFPSTPTAETYRQAILHVLASRKATPFEAEKYIDRMLLEEK
;
A
#
# COMPACT_ATOMS: atom_id res chain seq x y z
N MET A 1 -12.52 24.76 -8.43
CA MET A 1 -12.83 24.08 -7.16
C MET A 1 -11.53 23.52 -6.61
N LYS A 2 -11.14 23.79 -5.35
CA LYS A 2 -9.99 23.11 -4.72
C LYS A 2 -10.39 21.66 -4.47
N LYS A 3 -9.71 20.70 -5.12
CA LYS A 3 -9.87 19.28 -4.81
C LYS A 3 -9.42 19.05 -3.37
N LEU A 4 -10.28 18.49 -2.52
CA LEU A 4 -9.89 18.13 -1.17
C LEU A 4 -8.89 16.96 -1.27
N VAL A 5 -7.66 17.18 -0.82
CA VAL A 5 -6.61 16.15 -0.82
C VAL A 5 -6.81 15.31 0.42
N LEU A 6 -7.31 14.08 0.26
CA LEU A 6 -7.45 13.15 1.37
C LEU A 6 -6.08 12.77 1.93
N LYS A 7 -6.01 12.72 3.26
CA LYS A 7 -4.83 12.38 4.05
C LYS A 7 -5.15 11.16 4.90
N ILE A 8 -4.11 10.39 5.25
CA ILE A 8 -4.22 9.20 6.10
C ILE A 8 -3.44 9.41 7.41
N THR A 9 -4.04 9.04 8.53
CA THR A 9 -3.37 8.99 9.84
C THR A 9 -2.56 7.71 10.01
N GLU A 10 -1.63 7.71 10.98
CA GLU A 10 -0.87 6.52 11.32
C GLU A 10 -1.78 5.35 11.73
N ALA A 11 -2.83 5.62 12.51
CA ALA A 11 -3.76 4.61 12.99
C ALA A 11 -4.57 3.96 11.85
N GLU A 12 -5.03 4.74 10.88
CA GLU A 12 -5.73 4.23 9.69
C GLU A 12 -4.80 3.36 8.84
N PHE A 13 -3.57 3.83 8.59
CA PHE A 13 -2.58 3.07 7.83
C PHE A 13 -2.21 1.75 8.53
N ALA A 14 -2.00 1.80 9.84
CA ALA A 14 -1.74 0.62 10.66
C ALA A 14 -2.89 -0.39 10.60
N LYS A 15 -4.14 0.09 10.65
CA LYS A 15 -5.33 -0.77 10.53
C LYS A 15 -5.39 -1.45 9.16
N ILE A 16 -5.19 -0.70 8.07
CA ILE A 16 -5.17 -1.26 6.71
C ILE A 16 -4.13 -2.38 6.59
N CYS A 17 -2.90 -2.14 7.05
CA CYS A 17 -1.83 -3.14 7.03
C CYS A 17 -2.19 -4.37 7.89
N SER A 18 -2.78 -4.15 9.07
CA SER A 18 -3.20 -5.25 9.95
C SER A 18 -4.33 -6.09 9.37
N ASP A 19 -5.29 -5.48 8.69
CA ASP A 19 -6.41 -6.21 8.10
C ASP A 19 -5.96 -6.97 6.86
N LEU A 20 -5.13 -6.34 6.01
CA LEU A 20 -4.53 -7.03 4.86
C LEU A 20 -3.65 -8.21 5.28
N LYS A 21 -2.93 -8.11 6.41
CA LYS A 21 -2.20 -9.25 6.97
C LYS A 21 -3.13 -10.42 7.31
N LYS A 22 -4.26 -10.16 7.97
CA LYS A 22 -5.22 -11.21 8.35
C LYS A 22 -5.82 -11.90 7.13
N ASP A 23 -6.03 -11.15 6.05
CA ASP A 23 -6.59 -11.64 4.80
C ASP A 23 -5.54 -12.13 3.80
N ALA A 24 -4.25 -12.15 4.18
CA ALA A 24 -3.15 -12.36 3.25
C ALA A 24 -3.25 -13.68 2.46
N ASP A 25 -3.64 -14.78 3.13
CA ASP A 25 -3.80 -16.07 2.45
C ASP A 25 -4.93 -16.06 1.44
N THR A 26 -6.05 -15.40 1.77
CA THR A 26 -7.18 -15.21 0.86
C THR A 26 -6.76 -14.35 -0.33
N VAL A 27 -6.07 -13.24 -0.09
CA VAL A 27 -5.57 -12.34 -1.13
C VAL A 27 -4.63 -13.09 -2.08
N CYS A 28 -3.66 -13.82 -1.56
CA CYS A 28 -2.71 -14.59 -2.37
C CYS A 28 -3.32 -15.81 -3.05
N LYS A 29 -4.42 -16.37 -2.52
CA LYS A 29 -5.15 -17.45 -3.18
C LYS A 29 -5.88 -16.98 -4.44
N PHE A 30 -6.45 -15.77 -4.42
CA PHE A 30 -7.26 -15.25 -5.51
C PHE A 30 -6.52 -14.29 -6.46
N ASN A 31 -5.31 -13.87 -6.09
CA ASN A 31 -4.49 -12.98 -6.89
C ASN A 31 -3.08 -13.57 -7.02
N SER A 32 -2.59 -13.65 -8.26
CA SER A 32 -1.25 -14.15 -8.57
C SER A 32 -0.51 -13.15 -9.45
N VAL A 33 -0.10 -12.04 -8.83
CA VAL A 33 0.72 -10.98 -9.47
C VAL A 33 2.20 -11.39 -9.49
N GLY A 34 2.62 -12.21 -8.53
CA GLY A 34 3.99 -12.70 -8.39
C GLY A 34 4.16 -13.47 -7.10
N THR A 35 5.22 -13.16 -6.36
CA THR A 35 5.45 -13.62 -4.99
C THR A 35 4.34 -13.16 -4.03
N ARG A 36 4.30 -13.76 -2.83
CA ARG A 36 3.40 -13.34 -1.75
C ARG A 36 3.59 -11.86 -1.42
N GLU A 37 4.84 -11.44 -1.27
CA GLU A 37 5.20 -10.05 -0.98
C GLU A 37 4.72 -9.10 -2.08
N GLU A 38 4.98 -9.41 -3.35
CA GLU A 38 4.52 -8.61 -4.49
C GLU A 38 2.99 -8.49 -4.50
N THR A 39 2.29 -9.60 -4.29
CA THR A 39 0.82 -9.62 -4.28
C THR A 39 0.25 -8.76 -3.15
N LEU A 40 0.81 -8.82 -1.95
CA LEU A 40 0.35 -8.03 -0.81
C LEU A 40 0.67 -6.54 -0.98
N LEU A 41 1.87 -6.20 -1.47
CA LEU A 41 2.24 -4.82 -1.74
C LEU A 41 1.42 -4.21 -2.88
N TRP A 42 1.15 -4.98 -3.93
CA TRP A 42 0.23 -4.59 -5.00
C TRP A 42 -1.18 -4.31 -4.47
N MET A 43 -1.71 -5.20 -3.63
CA MET A 43 -3.02 -5.02 -2.99
C MET A 43 -3.04 -3.77 -2.10
N LEU A 44 -2.00 -3.57 -1.28
CA LEU A 44 -1.88 -2.38 -0.43
C LEU A 44 -1.88 -1.09 -1.26
N LEU A 45 -1.11 -1.05 -2.35
CA LEU A 45 -1.09 0.10 -3.26
C LEU A 45 -2.49 0.36 -3.85
N GLY A 46 -3.19 -0.69 -4.29
CA GLY A 46 -4.58 -0.59 -4.77
C GLY A 46 -5.55 -0.03 -3.73
N ILE A 47 -5.46 -0.50 -2.48
CA ILE A 47 -6.25 0.03 -1.35
C ILE A 47 -5.96 1.52 -1.15
N LEU A 48 -4.68 1.92 -1.13
CA LEU A 48 -4.28 3.30 -0.92
C LEU A 48 -4.74 4.23 -2.05
N ILE A 49 -4.65 3.80 -3.31
CA ILE A 49 -5.14 4.56 -4.47
C ILE A 49 -6.62 4.91 -4.29
N ASN A 50 -7.43 3.93 -3.90
CA ASN A 50 -8.87 4.11 -3.67
C ASN A 50 -9.15 4.95 -2.42
N TYR A 51 -8.54 4.59 -1.29
CA TYR A 51 -8.74 5.24 0.01
C TYR A 51 -8.37 6.73 -0.02
N LEU A 52 -7.25 7.08 -0.68
CA LEU A 52 -6.77 8.46 -0.81
C LEU A 52 -7.38 9.22 -2.00
N SER A 53 -8.23 8.54 -2.79
CA SER A 53 -8.86 9.08 -4.00
C SER A 53 -7.85 9.76 -4.93
N LEU A 54 -6.74 9.06 -5.19
CA LEU A 54 -5.68 9.55 -6.06
C LEU A 54 -6.23 9.80 -7.47
N SER A 55 -5.85 10.91 -8.10
CA SER A 55 -6.13 11.09 -9.53
C SER A 55 -5.23 10.21 -10.39
N GLU A 56 -5.62 10.00 -11.65
CA GLU A 56 -4.81 9.24 -12.62
C GLU A 56 -3.36 9.73 -12.72
N LEU A 57 -3.14 11.04 -12.60
CA LEU A 57 -1.79 11.65 -12.64
C LEU A 57 -0.95 11.37 -11.38
N GLU A 58 -1.57 10.91 -10.30
CA GLU A 58 -0.92 10.61 -9.02
C GLU A 58 -0.71 9.10 -8.83
N ILE A 59 -1.31 8.27 -9.69
CA ILE A 59 -1.16 6.82 -9.64
C ILE A 59 0.23 6.45 -10.17
N PRO A 60 1.06 5.74 -9.40
CA PRO A 60 2.35 5.27 -9.88
C PRO A 60 2.21 4.42 -11.15
N CYS A 61 3.00 4.76 -12.17
CA CYS A 61 3.09 4.00 -13.41
C CYS A 61 4.45 3.29 -13.48
N PHE A 62 4.45 2.01 -13.84
CA PHE A 62 5.65 1.18 -13.88
C PHE A 62 6.04 0.92 -15.34
N PRO A 63 7.22 1.39 -15.80
CA PRO A 63 7.66 1.21 -17.19
C PRO A 63 8.13 -0.22 -17.51
N SER A 64 8.23 -1.08 -16.50
CA SER A 64 8.67 -2.47 -16.60
C SER A 64 7.90 -3.32 -15.58
N THR A 65 8.09 -4.65 -15.62
CA THR A 65 7.48 -5.56 -14.65
C THR A 65 7.82 -5.13 -13.22
N PRO A 66 6.84 -4.73 -12.40
CA PRO A 66 7.09 -4.27 -11.04
C PRO A 66 7.55 -5.42 -10.15
N THR A 67 8.45 -5.11 -9.22
CA THR A 67 8.93 -6.01 -8.16
C THR A 67 8.36 -5.60 -6.80
N ALA A 68 8.59 -6.41 -5.77
CA ALA A 68 8.28 -6.03 -4.38
C ALA A 68 8.86 -4.65 -4.01
N GLU A 69 10.13 -4.42 -4.32
CA GLU A 69 10.79 -3.14 -4.07
C GLU A 69 10.13 -2.00 -4.84
N THR A 70 9.75 -2.24 -6.09
CA THR A 70 9.03 -1.26 -6.92
C THR A 70 7.70 -0.85 -6.28
N TYR A 71 6.91 -1.81 -5.78
CA TYR A 71 5.66 -1.51 -5.10
C TYR A 71 5.88 -0.80 -3.75
N ARG A 72 6.88 -1.23 -2.97
CA ARG A 72 7.24 -0.57 -1.70
C ARG A 72 7.58 0.90 -1.93
N GLN A 73 8.44 1.20 -2.90
CA GLN A 73 8.81 2.58 -3.23
C GLN A 73 7.60 3.40 -3.69
N ALA A 74 6.71 2.82 -4.50
CA ALA A 74 5.48 3.47 -4.93
C ALA A 74 4.56 3.82 -3.75
N ILE A 75 4.38 2.90 -2.80
CA ILE A 75 3.61 3.14 -1.58
C ILE A 75 4.22 4.28 -0.75
N LEU A 76 5.55 4.25 -0.53
CA LEU A 76 6.24 5.29 0.23
C LEU A 76 6.14 6.66 -0.46
N HIS A 77 6.25 6.69 -1.78
CA HIS A 77 6.07 7.90 -2.58
C HIS A 77 4.65 8.48 -2.45
N VAL A 78 3.62 7.64 -2.58
CA VAL A 78 2.23 8.06 -2.36
C VAL A 78 2.07 8.63 -0.95
N LEU A 79 2.59 7.96 0.07
CA LEU A 79 2.47 8.39 1.45
C LEU A 79 3.24 9.68 1.74
N ALA A 80 4.37 9.96 1.06
CA ALA A 80 5.19 11.14 1.30
C ALA A 80 4.39 12.46 1.29
N SER A 81 3.38 12.55 0.42
CA SER A 81 2.49 13.72 0.35
C SER A 81 1.10 13.47 0.94
N ARG A 82 0.79 12.27 1.43
CA ARG A 82 -0.56 11.87 1.84
C ARG A 82 -0.73 11.52 3.32
N LYS A 83 0.35 11.52 4.11
CA LYS A 83 0.24 11.42 5.56
C LYS A 83 -0.39 12.69 6.17
N ALA A 84 -1.29 12.52 7.13
CA ALA A 84 -1.90 13.61 7.90
C ALA A 84 -0.87 14.23 8.86
N THR A 85 -0.06 13.39 9.49
CA THR A 85 1.12 13.75 10.29
C THR A 85 2.28 12.81 9.91
N PRO A 86 3.56 13.22 10.04
CA PRO A 86 4.67 12.32 9.79
C PRO A 86 4.61 11.06 10.66
N PHE A 87 4.78 9.89 10.06
CA PHE A 87 4.92 8.61 10.73
C PHE A 87 5.77 7.64 9.89
N GLU A 88 6.38 6.66 10.55
CA GLU A 88 7.19 5.61 9.93
C GLU A 88 6.27 4.53 9.32
N ALA A 89 6.05 4.59 8.01
CA ALA A 89 5.16 3.65 7.32
C ALA A 89 5.77 2.25 7.19
N GLU A 90 7.09 2.18 7.00
CA GLU A 90 7.81 0.94 6.73
C GLU A 90 7.61 -0.11 7.84
N LYS A 91 7.60 0.30 9.12
CA LYS A 91 7.38 -0.64 10.25
C LYS A 91 6.04 -1.39 10.17
N TYR A 92 5.01 -0.79 9.56
CA TYR A 92 3.70 -1.43 9.38
C TYR A 92 3.67 -2.32 8.15
N ILE A 93 4.35 -1.89 7.07
CA ILE A 93 4.53 -2.70 5.86
C ILE A 93 5.31 -3.96 6.20
N ASP A 94 6.44 -3.83 6.91
CA ASP A 94 7.28 -4.97 7.30
C ASP A 94 6.48 -5.94 8.18
N ARG A 95 5.74 -5.43 9.16
CA ARG A 95 4.89 -6.26 10.02
C ARG A 95 3.81 -7.01 9.24
N MET A 96 3.22 -6.37 8.23
CA MET A 96 2.22 -6.97 7.34
C MET A 96 2.82 -8.13 6.54
N LEU A 97 4.07 -8.00 6.09
CA LEU A 97 4.77 -8.99 5.27
C LEU A 97 5.35 -10.16 6.07
N LEU A 98 5.54 -10.03 7.39
CA LEU A 98 6.00 -11.13 8.23
C LEU A 98 5.02 -12.30 8.21
N GLU A 99 5.49 -13.47 7.78
CA GLU A 99 4.77 -14.74 7.96
C GLU A 99 4.71 -15.12 9.44
N GLU A 100 3.55 -15.58 9.90
CA GLU A 100 3.43 -16.18 11.23
C GLU A 100 4.03 -17.58 11.16
N LYS A 101 5.06 -17.83 11.97
CA LYS A 101 5.73 -19.13 12.08
C LYS A 101 4.88 -20.14 12.84
#